data_AF-A0A0K1E0U4-F1
#
_entry.id   AF-A0A0K1E0U4-F1
#
_cell.length_a   1.000
_cell.length_b   1.000
_cell.length_c   1.000
_cell.angle_alpha   90.00
_cell.angle_beta   90.00
_cell.angle_gamma   90.00
#
_symmetry.space_group_name_H-M   'P 1'
#
loop_
_entity.id
_entity.type
_entity.pdbx_description
1 polymer ?
#
loop_
_entity_poly.entity_id
_entity_poly.type
_entity_poly.pdbx_seq_one_letter_code
_entity_poly.pdbx_strand_id
1 'polypeptide(L)'
;MYDLIVKYVETGDPTFLERVAREALRSGAFLEHVLDLILITPVEKLPPSARRLAAGVKHLVSTADCSSLPQRLAAPCEIAKRRLDFIKVEGEEVPEVEALGVDRVIYAFCKATGTIVV
;
A
#
# COMPACT_ATOMS: atom_id res chain seq x y z
N MET A 1 -7.16 15.04 5.12
CA MET A 1 -6.49 13.97 4.33
C MET A 1 -7.46 13.35 3.34
N TYR A 2 -8.67 12.98 3.78
CA TYR A 2 -9.74 12.53 2.88
C TYR A 2 -10.02 13.49 1.72
N ASP A 3 -10.07 14.81 1.97
CA ASP A 3 -10.24 15.82 0.91
C ASP A 3 -9.16 15.77 -0.18
N LEU A 4 -7.94 15.33 0.14
CA LEU A 4 -6.86 15.20 -0.84
C LEU A 4 -7.04 13.94 -1.69
N ILE A 5 -7.53 12.85 -1.09
CA ILE A 5 -7.90 11.62 -1.81
C ILE A 5 -9.04 11.95 -2.79
N VAL A 6 -10.10 12.62 -2.32
CA VAL A 6 -11.23 13.03 -3.16
C VAL A 6 -10.76 13.92 -4.31
N LYS A 7 -9.92 14.93 -4.04
CA LYS A 7 -9.36 15.78 -5.10
C LYS A 7 -8.54 15.01 -6.13
N TYR A 8 -7.77 14.00 -5.71
CA TYR A 8 -7.07 13.14 -6.65
C TYR A 8 -8.04 12.38 -7.56
N VAL A 9 -9.11 11.80 -6.98
CA VAL A 9 -10.14 11.08 -7.73
C VAL A 9 -10.86 11.99 -8.73
N GLU A 10 -11.17 13.23 -8.33
CA GLU A 10 -11.87 14.20 -9.18
C GLU A 10 -11.01 14.74 -10.33
N THR A 11 -9.72 14.96 -10.09
CA THR A 11 -8.85 15.72 -11.01
C THR A 11 -7.79 14.88 -11.73
N GLY A 12 -7.44 13.72 -11.16
CA GLY A 12 -6.28 12.93 -11.59
C GLY A 12 -4.93 13.61 -11.36
N ASP A 13 -4.86 14.74 -10.64
CA ASP A 13 -3.63 15.51 -10.44
C ASP A 13 -2.66 14.77 -9.50
N PRO A 14 -1.48 14.30 -9.99
CA PRO A 14 -0.54 13.53 -9.19
C PRO A 14 0.00 14.24 -7.95
N THR A 15 -0.11 15.56 -7.85
CA THR A 15 0.33 16.33 -6.68
C THR A 15 -0.49 15.99 -5.43
N PHE A 16 -1.78 15.63 -5.59
CA PHE A 16 -2.60 15.16 -4.48
C PHE A 16 -2.20 13.76 -4.04
N LEU A 17 -1.95 12.85 -4.98
CA LEU A 17 -1.45 11.50 -4.70
C LEU A 17 -0.09 11.55 -3.98
N GLU A 18 0.82 12.42 -4.41
CA GLU A 18 2.11 12.64 -3.77
C GLU A 18 1.97 13.05 -2.30
N ARG A 19 1.05 13.99 -2.02
CA ARG A 19 0.80 14.48 -0.65
C ARG A 19 0.22 13.40 0.25
N VAL A 20 -0.77 12.63 -0.23
CA VAL A 20 -1.36 11.57 0.59
C VAL A 20 -0.42 10.38 0.76
N ALA A 21 0.38 10.04 -0.24
CA ALA A 21 1.40 9.00 -0.14
C ALA A 21 2.50 9.36 0.87
N ARG A 22 2.97 10.60 0.86
CA ARG A 22 3.93 11.10 1.86
C ARG A 22 3.38 11.02 3.28
N GLU A 23 2.11 11.38 3.46
CA GLU A 23 1.46 11.32 4.77
C GLU A 23 1.24 9.87 5.23
N ALA A 24 0.88 8.98 4.30
CA ALA A 24 0.74 7.55 4.56
C ALA A 24 2.09 6.90 4.92
N LEU A 25 3.20 7.27 4.26
CA LEU A 25 4.54 6.84 4.67
C LEU A 25 4.88 7.29 6.09
N ARG A 26 4.51 8.53 6.45
CA ARG A 26 4.83 9.09 7.77
C ARG A 26 4.02 8.50 8.92
N SER A 27 2.76 8.17 8.69
CA SER A 27 1.79 7.88 9.78
C SER A 27 0.94 6.61 9.56
N GLY A 28 0.97 6.06 8.36
CA GLY A 28 0.08 4.99 7.90
C GLY A 28 -1.37 5.43 7.72
N ALA A 29 -1.68 6.72 7.82
CA ALA A 29 -3.04 7.21 7.75
C ALA A 29 -3.65 6.95 6.35
N PHE A 30 -4.87 6.39 6.34
CA PHE A 30 -5.61 6.03 5.12
C PHE A 30 -4.81 5.11 4.18
N LEU A 31 -3.91 4.27 4.72
CA LEU A 31 -3.01 3.44 3.93
C LEU A 31 -3.76 2.58 2.89
N GLU A 32 -4.89 1.98 3.25
CA GLU A 32 -5.69 1.17 2.33
C GLU A 32 -6.25 1.99 1.15
N HIS A 33 -6.68 3.24 1.39
CA HIS A 33 -7.20 4.11 0.34
C HIS A 33 -6.08 4.63 -0.55
N VAL A 34 -4.94 4.99 0.04
CA VAL A 34 -3.77 5.44 -0.73
C VAL A 34 -3.23 4.29 -1.58
N LEU A 35 -3.21 3.06 -1.06
CA LEU A 35 -2.83 1.88 -1.84
C LEU A 35 -3.82 1.61 -2.98
N ASP A 36 -5.12 1.74 -2.75
CA ASP A 36 -6.13 1.62 -3.81
C ASP A 36 -5.86 2.61 -4.95
N LEU A 37 -5.63 3.88 -4.62
CA LEU A 37 -5.25 4.90 -5.60
C LEU A 37 -3.95 4.55 -6.34
N ILE A 38 -2.94 4.04 -5.64
CA ILE A 38 -1.67 3.61 -6.24
C ILE A 38 -1.90 2.47 -7.25
N LEU A 39 -2.72 1.48 -6.91
CA LEU A 39 -2.95 0.29 -7.73
C LEU A 39 -3.71 0.60 -9.03
N ILE A 40 -4.57 1.62 -9.03
CA ILE A 40 -5.28 2.08 -10.23
C ILE A 40 -4.49 3.11 -11.05
N THR A 41 -3.43 3.69 -10.49
CA THR A 41 -2.61 4.70 -11.16
C THR A 41 -1.57 4.03 -12.06
N PRO A 42 -1.45 4.41 -13.35
CA PRO A 42 -0.39 3.90 -14.21
C PRO A 42 1.00 4.19 -13.63
N VAL A 43 1.91 3.23 -13.72
CA VAL A 43 3.24 3.29 -13.05
C VAL A 43 4.03 4.53 -13.46
N GLU A 44 3.95 4.94 -14.73
CA GLU A 44 4.59 6.11 -15.29
C GLU A 44 4.07 7.43 -14.68
N LYS A 45 2.84 7.42 -14.14
CA LYS A 45 2.21 8.58 -13.48
C LYS A 45 2.34 8.57 -11.95
N LEU A 46 2.85 7.49 -11.36
CA LEU A 46 3.04 7.42 -9.91
C LEU A 46 4.09 8.46 -9.47
N PRO A 47 3.75 9.37 -8.54
CA PRO A 47 4.70 10.32 -8.00
C PRO A 47 5.68 9.63 -7.04
N PRO A 48 6.81 10.29 -6.68
CA PRO A 48 7.92 9.66 -5.96
C PRO A 48 7.52 8.98 -4.64
N SER A 49 6.74 9.64 -3.79
CA SER A 49 6.32 9.07 -2.50
C SER A 49 5.38 7.89 -2.69
N ALA A 50 4.54 7.92 -3.72
CA ALA A 50 3.65 6.81 -4.06
C ALA A 50 4.41 5.60 -4.58
N ARG A 51 5.44 5.81 -5.42
CA ARG A 51 6.34 4.72 -5.87
C ARG A 51 7.09 4.11 -4.70
N ARG A 52 7.66 4.94 -3.82
CA ARG A 52 8.38 4.48 -2.61
C ARG A 52 7.45 3.66 -1.71
N LEU A 53 6.23 4.14 -1.46
CA LEU A 53 5.25 3.40 -0.68
C LEU A 53 4.92 2.04 -1.32
N ALA A 54 4.67 2.02 -2.63
CA ALA A 54 4.39 0.79 -3.36
C ALA A 54 5.56 -0.21 -3.32
N ALA A 55 6.79 0.27 -3.53
CA ALA A 55 8.00 -0.54 -3.49
C ALA A 55 8.23 -1.14 -2.09
N GLY A 56 8.07 -0.34 -1.04
CA GLY A 56 8.15 -0.79 0.35
C GLY A 56 7.08 -1.83 0.70
N VAL A 57 5.82 -1.61 0.29
CA VAL A 57 4.74 -2.58 0.51
C VAL A 57 5.02 -3.89 -0.23
N LYS A 58 5.48 -3.83 -1.49
CA LYS A 58 5.82 -5.03 -2.26
C LYS A 58 6.91 -5.84 -1.58
N HIS A 59 7.99 -5.17 -1.16
CA HIS A 59 9.08 -5.83 -0.44
C HIS A 59 8.57 -6.46 0.86
N LEU A 60 7.94 -5.68 1.74
CA LEU A 60 7.50 -6.16 3.05
C LEU A 60 6.52 -7.33 2.94
N VAL A 61 5.53 -7.26 2.03
CA VAL A 61 4.58 -8.35 1.82
C VAL A 61 5.29 -9.59 1.25
N SER A 62 6.29 -9.42 0.38
CA SER A 62 7.05 -10.56 -0.16
C SER A 62 7.84 -11.34 0.91
N THR A 63 8.40 -10.63 1.88
CA THR A 63 9.28 -11.20 2.92
C THR A 63 8.56 -11.55 4.23
N ALA A 64 7.32 -11.08 4.42
CA ALA A 64 6.54 -11.35 5.62
C ALA A 64 6.38 -12.85 5.91
N ASP A 65 6.63 -13.26 7.16
CA ASP A 65 6.30 -14.60 7.62
C ASP A 65 4.82 -14.66 8.03
N CYS A 66 3.97 -15.17 7.14
CA CYS A 66 2.53 -15.24 7.35
C CYS A 66 2.14 -16.12 8.56
N SER A 67 3.01 -17.03 8.99
CA SER A 67 2.75 -17.89 10.16
C SER A 67 2.92 -17.17 11.50
N SER A 68 3.68 -16.06 11.49
CA SER A 68 3.92 -15.21 12.67
C SER A 68 2.82 -14.17 12.91
N LEU A 69 1.91 -13.99 11.95
CA LEU A 69 0.82 -13.02 12.02
C LEU A 69 -0.35 -13.51 12.87
N PRO A 70 -1.20 -12.61 13.37
CA PRO A 70 -2.48 -13.00 13.96
C PRO A 70 -3.26 -13.92 13.02
N GLN A 71 -3.97 -14.91 13.59
CA GLN A 71 -4.68 -15.95 12.82
C GLN A 71 -5.59 -15.38 11.72
N ARG A 72 -6.26 -14.25 11.99
CA ARG A 72 -7.11 -13.52 11.04
C ARG A 72 -6.37 -12.98 9.80
N LEU A 73 -5.04 -12.81 9.88
CA LEU A 73 -4.18 -12.29 8.81
C LEU A 73 -3.31 -13.34 8.14
N ALA A 74 -3.15 -14.54 8.72
CA ALA A 74 -2.30 -15.59 8.16
C ALA A 74 -2.72 -15.97 6.72
N ALA A 75 -3.99 -16.33 6.51
CA ALA A 75 -4.49 -16.64 5.17
C ALA A 75 -4.54 -15.41 4.24
N PRO A 76 -4.99 -14.22 4.68
CA PRO A 76 -4.88 -13.00 3.87
C PRO A 76 -3.45 -12.66 3.44
N CYS A 77 -2.44 -12.88 4.29
CA CYS A 77 -1.04 -12.66 3.94
C CYS A 77 -0.59 -13.53 2.77
N GLU A 78 -0.95 -14.83 2.78
CA GLU A 78 -0.65 -15.73 1.66
C GLU A 78 -1.35 -15.30 0.37
N ILE A 79 -2.57 -14.78 0.47
CA ILE A 79 -3.29 -14.23 -0.69
C ILE A 79 -2.61 -12.95 -1.19
N ALA A 80 -2.19 -12.06 -0.28
CA ALA A 80 -1.48 -10.84 -0.60
C ALA A 80 -0.17 -11.12 -1.36
N LYS A 81 0.62 -12.11 -0.93
CA LYS A 81 1.84 -12.52 -1.64
C LYS A 81 1.59 -12.90 -3.09
N ARG A 82 0.48 -13.60 -3.37
CA ARG A 82 0.08 -13.98 -4.75
C ARG A 82 -0.42 -12.81 -5.59
N ARG A 83 -0.66 -11.65 -4.98
CA ARG A 83 -1.19 -10.44 -5.62
C ARG A 83 -0.14 -9.33 -5.77
N LEU A 84 1.12 -9.61 -5.43
CA LEU A 84 2.22 -8.65 -5.56
C LEU A 84 2.41 -8.15 -6.99
N ASP A 85 1.99 -8.92 -8.00
CA ASP A 85 2.01 -8.50 -9.41
C ASP A 85 1.12 -7.30 -9.70
N PHE A 86 0.18 -6.93 -8.83
CA PHE A 86 -0.56 -5.68 -8.95
C PHE A 86 0.33 -4.46 -8.69
N ILE A 87 1.42 -4.61 -7.93
CA ILE A 87 2.42 -3.56 -7.73
C ILE A 87 3.44 -3.64 -8.87
N LYS A 88 3.32 -2.70 -9.81
CA LYS A 88 4.13 -2.61 -11.04
C LYS A 88 5.48 -1.90 -10.86
N VAL A 89 5.89 -1.64 -9.62
CA VAL A 89 7.25 -1.16 -9.29
C VAL A 89 8.07 -2.31 -8.71
N GLU A 90 9.40 -2.21 -8.75
CA GLU A 90 10.28 -3.14 -8.06
C GLU A 90 10.14 -2.97 -6.54
N GLY A 91 10.33 -4.07 -5.80
CA GLY A 91 10.31 -4.04 -4.34
C GLY A 91 11.63 -3.51 -3.80
N GLU A 92 11.57 -2.64 -2.80
CA GLU A 92 12.75 -2.13 -2.11
C GLU A 92 12.49 -2.05 -0.59
N GLU A 93 13.56 -2.14 0.20
CA GLU A 93 13.47 -1.90 1.65
C GLU A 93 13.18 -0.42 1.92
N VAL A 94 12.05 -0.15 2.60
CA VAL A 94 11.61 1.20 2.95
C VAL A 94 11.34 1.24 4.46
N PRO A 95 12.26 1.79 5.26
CA PRO A 95 12.14 1.81 6.72
C PRO A 95 10.83 2.44 7.22
N GLU A 96 10.32 3.45 6.50
CA GLU A 96 9.06 4.09 6.83
C GLU A 96 7.88 3.11 6.74
N VAL A 97 7.90 2.18 5.77
CA VAL A 97 6.85 1.16 5.60
C VAL A 97 6.98 0.07 6.66
N GLU A 98 8.20 -0.35 6.99
CA GLU A 98 8.46 -1.30 8.09
C GLU A 98 7.96 -0.76 9.42
N ALA A 99 8.19 0.53 9.70
CA ALA A 99 7.74 1.20 10.90
C ALA A 99 6.21 1.26 11.03
N LEU A 100 5.44 1.09 9.93
CA LEU A 100 3.97 1.00 9.99
C LEU A 100 3.48 -0.32 10.60
N GLY A 101 4.34 -1.34 10.63
CA GLY A 101 4.05 -2.68 11.12
C GLY A 101 3.48 -3.62 10.06
N VAL A 102 3.99 -4.86 10.05
CA VAL A 102 3.66 -5.89 9.05
C VAL A 102 2.15 -6.18 8.97
N ASP A 103 1.50 -6.35 10.13
CA ASP A 103 0.06 -6.60 10.23
C ASP A 103 -0.78 -5.53 9.52
N ARG A 104 -0.41 -4.26 9.74
CA ARG A 104 -1.14 -3.10 9.21
C ARG A 104 -0.97 -3.01 7.70
N VAL A 105 0.25 -3.21 7.21
CA VAL A 105 0.56 -3.16 5.78
C VAL A 105 -0.15 -4.31 5.04
N ILE A 106 -0.12 -5.52 5.58
CA ILE A 106 -0.82 -6.67 5.00
C ILE A 106 -2.33 -6.42 4.99
N TYR A 107 -2.90 -5.96 6.11
CA TYR A 107 -4.32 -5.63 6.17
C TYR A 107 -4.70 -4.59 5.11
N ALA A 108 -3.94 -3.49 5.01
CA ALA A 108 -4.23 -2.42 4.06
C ALA A 108 -4.09 -2.88 2.61
N PHE A 109 -3.07 -3.66 2.28
CA PHE A 109 -2.87 -4.19 0.94
C PHE A 109 -3.93 -5.25 0.58
N CYS A 110 -4.32 -6.11 1.52
CA CYS A 110 -5.45 -7.02 1.35
C CYS A 110 -6.74 -6.24 1.02
N LYS A 111 -7.04 -5.18 1.77
CA LYS A 111 -8.20 -4.32 1.52
C LYS A 111 -8.13 -3.65 0.14
N ALA A 112 -7.00 -3.06 -0.22
CA ALA A 112 -6.80 -2.40 -1.51
C ALA A 112 -6.92 -3.37 -2.70
N THR A 113 -6.55 -4.63 -2.52
CA THR A 113 -6.70 -5.65 -3.57
C THR A 113 -8.07 -6.34 -3.56
N GLY A 114 -8.96 -6.02 -2.61
CA GLY A 114 -10.28 -6.67 -2.49
C GLY A 114 -10.24 -8.06 -1.85
N THR A 115 -9.20 -8.37 -1.06
CA THR A 115 -9.15 -9.57 -0.22
C THR A 115 -9.96 -9.32 1.05
N ILE A 116 -10.93 -10.18 1.32
CA ILE A 116 -11.74 -10.11 2.54
C ILE A 116 -10.89 -10.55 3.72
N VAL A 117 -10.82 -9.70 4.75
CA VAL A 117 -10.23 -10.03 6.05
C VAL A 117 -11.38 -10.07 7.04
N VAL A 118 -11.60 -11.23 7.68
CA VAL A 118 -12.70 -11.51 8.62
C VAL A 118 -12.13 -11.80 10.01
#